data_AF-A0A4Z0YD25-F1
#
_entry.id   AF-A0A4Z0YD25-F1
#
_cell.length_a   1.000
_cell.length_b   1.000
_cell.length_c   1.000
_cell.angle_alpha   90.00
_cell.angle_beta   90.00
_cell.angle_gamma   90.00
#
_symmetry.space_group_name_H-M   'P 1'
#
loop_
_entity.id
_entity.type
_entity.pdbx_description
1 polymer ?
#
loop_
_entity_poly.entity_id
_entity_poly.type
_entity_poly.pdbx_seq_one_letter_code
_entity_poly.pdbx_strand_id
1 'polypeptide(L)'
;MIDEKEVTAYVTIPDCFLQGCSEDIVIFRADGGNHFTDYGIYEGMFLFFDRKKRFKKGRLSCYINTAGDDRPKYRVSDKNIDGYKHLGRLVLTLRNYEV
;
A
#
# COMPACT_ATOMS: atom_id res chain seq x y z
N MET A 1 1.73 -13.52 3.88
CA MET A 1 0.71 -13.07 4.84
C MET A 1 1.36 -11.93 5.61
N ILE A 2 0.66 -10.81 5.86
CA ILE A 2 1.20 -9.81 6.79
C ILE A 2 1.28 -10.48 8.16
N ASP A 3 2.36 -10.23 8.90
CA ASP A 3 2.46 -10.73 10.27
C ASP A 3 1.44 -9.97 11.13
N GLU A 4 0.50 -10.68 11.74
CA GLU A 4 -0.55 -10.06 12.57
C GLU A 4 0.03 -9.25 13.73
N LYS A 5 1.26 -9.57 14.18
CA LYS A 5 1.96 -8.79 15.20
C LYS A 5 2.37 -7.39 14.73
N GLU A 6 2.45 -7.17 13.42
CA GLU A 6 2.75 -5.87 12.82
C GLU A 6 1.49 -5.04 12.55
N VAL A 7 0.30 -5.63 12.70
CA VAL A 7 -0.97 -4.91 12.52
C VAL A 7 -1.22 -4.06 13.76
N THR A 8 -1.25 -2.74 13.55
CA THR A 8 -1.45 -1.78 14.65
C THR A 8 -2.92 -1.47 14.90
N ALA A 9 -3.79 -1.64 13.91
CA ALA A 9 -5.22 -1.38 14.01
C ALA A 9 -6.02 -2.09 12.91
N TYR A 10 -7.30 -2.31 13.20
CA TYR A 10 -8.32 -2.63 12.21
C TYR A 10 -9.32 -1.47 12.17
N VAL A 11 -9.78 -1.11 10.97
CA VAL A 11 -10.70 0.00 10.76
C VAL A 11 -11.89 -0.46 9.94
N THR A 12 -13.07 0.05 10.28
CA THR A 12 -14.27 -0.11 9.45
C THR A 12 -14.36 1.07 8.49
N ILE A 13 -14.56 0.80 7.21
CA ILE A 13 -14.73 1.83 6.17
C ILE A 13 -16.09 1.63 5.51
N PRO A 14 -16.84 2.71 5.25
CA PRO A 14 -18.04 2.62 4.44
C PRO A 14 -17.75 2.02 3.06
N ASP A 15 -18.47 0.95 2.70
CA ASP A 15 -18.28 0.20 1.45
C ASP A 15 -18.30 1.07 0.18
N CYS A 16 -19.02 2.20 0.22
CA CYS A 16 -19.08 3.14 -0.90
C CYS A 16 -17.71 3.71 -1.28
N PHE A 17 -16.74 3.78 -0.35
CA PHE A 17 -15.37 4.21 -0.64
C PHE A 17 -14.51 3.13 -1.31
N LEU A 18 -14.93 1.86 -1.24
CA LEU A 18 -14.16 0.71 -1.74
C LEU A 18 -14.91 -0.03 -2.87
N GLN A 19 -15.88 0.62 -3.52
CA GLN A 19 -16.64 0.02 -4.61
C GLN A 19 -15.71 -0.54 -5.70
N GLY A 20 -15.90 -1.83 -6.03
CA GLY A 20 -15.07 -2.54 -7.00
C GLY A 20 -13.72 -3.04 -6.45
N CYS A 21 -13.44 -2.88 -5.17
CA CYS A 21 -12.33 -3.53 -4.46
C CYS A 21 -12.79 -4.83 -3.79
N SER A 22 -11.84 -5.70 -3.45
CA SER A 22 -12.12 -6.87 -2.60
C SER A 22 -12.13 -6.49 -1.12
N GLU A 23 -12.56 -7.43 -0.28
CA GLU A 23 -12.53 -7.30 1.19
C GLU A 23 -11.12 -7.48 1.77
N ASP A 24 -10.13 -7.94 0.98
CA ASP A 24 -8.76 -8.18 1.43
C ASP A 24 -7.90 -6.92 1.21
N ILE A 25 -8.12 -5.92 2.07
CA ILE A 25 -7.43 -4.62 2.04
C ILE A 25 -6.38 -4.54 3.15
N VAL A 26 -5.23 -3.96 2.81
CA VAL A 26 -4.19 -3.60 3.77
C VAL A 26 -3.85 -2.12 3.64
N ILE A 27 -3.61 -1.48 4.78
CA ILE A 27 -3.40 -0.04 4.87
C ILE A 27 -1.99 0.20 5.39
N PHE A 28 -1.23 1.05 4.70
CA PHE A 28 0.08 1.52 5.15
C PHE A 28 0.07 3.03 5.33
N ARG A 29 0.93 3.54 6.20
CA ARG A 29 1.21 4.98 6.28
C ARG A 29 2.41 5.29 5.38
N ALA A 30 2.27 6.30 4.52
CA ALA A 30 3.34 6.77 3.66
C ALA A 30 4.50 7.33 4.50
N ASP A 31 5.71 6.92 4.15
CA ASP A 31 6.93 7.45 4.74
C ASP A 31 7.31 8.83 4.13
N GLY A 32 8.35 9.45 4.67
CA GLY A 32 8.90 10.72 4.18
C GLY A 32 9.69 10.60 2.86
N GLY A 33 9.61 9.48 2.15
CA GLY A 33 10.39 9.26 0.92
C GLY A 33 9.97 10.15 -0.24
N ASN A 34 8.72 10.60 -0.27
CA ASN A 34 8.17 11.55 -1.27
C ASN A 34 8.44 11.17 -2.74
N HIS A 35 8.55 9.87 -3.05
CA HIS A 35 8.84 9.36 -4.39
C HIS A 35 7.65 9.39 -5.36
N PHE A 36 6.44 9.65 -4.86
CA PHE A 36 5.18 9.55 -5.63
C PHE A 36 4.30 10.80 -5.47
N THR A 37 4.91 11.97 -5.35
CA THR A 37 4.20 13.26 -5.25
C THR A 37 3.37 13.60 -6.50
N ASP A 38 3.80 13.16 -7.68
CA ASP A 38 3.03 13.26 -8.93
C ASP A 38 1.70 12.47 -8.88
N TYR A 39 1.62 11.46 -8.00
CA TYR A 39 0.38 10.73 -7.69
C TYR A 39 -0.42 11.36 -6.54
N GLY A 40 0.05 12.50 -6.00
CA GLY A 40 -0.55 13.16 -4.85
C GLY A 40 -0.25 12.45 -3.52
N ILE A 41 0.76 11.58 -3.46
CA ILE A 41 1.13 10.85 -2.23
C ILE A 41 2.25 11.60 -1.52
N TYR A 42 1.98 11.94 -0.27
CA TYR A 42 2.88 12.65 0.63
C TYR A 42 3.03 11.90 1.95
N GLU A 43 4.08 12.24 2.69
CA GLU A 43 4.34 11.72 4.03
C GLU A 43 3.08 11.73 4.91
N GLY A 44 2.89 10.65 5.66
CA GLY A 44 1.82 10.54 6.65
C GLY A 44 0.46 10.16 6.10
N MET A 45 0.26 10.16 4.77
CA MET A 45 -0.99 9.71 4.15
C MET A 45 -1.21 8.20 4.32
N PHE A 46 -2.47 7.77 4.44
CA PHE A 46 -2.85 6.37 4.47
C PHE A 46 -3.05 5.85 3.05
N LEU A 47 -2.45 4.70 2.75
CA LEU A 47 -2.44 4.07 1.44
C LEU A 47 -3.13 2.71 1.52
N PHE A 48 -4.23 2.55 0.77
CA PHE A 48 -5.06 1.34 0.77
C PHE A 48 -4.69 0.47 -0.41
N PHE A 49 -4.28 -0.78 -0.15
CA PHE A 49 -3.93 -1.74 -1.17
C PHE A 49 -4.88 -2.94 -1.15
N ASP A 50 -5.49 -3.22 -2.30
CA ASP A 50 -6.29 -4.43 -2.51
C ASP A 50 -5.38 -5.59 -2.91
N ARG A 51 -5.33 -6.61 -2.06
CA ARG A 51 -4.43 -7.77 -2.20
C ARG A 51 -4.89 -8.77 -3.26
N LYS A 52 -6.15 -8.71 -3.69
CA LYS A 52 -6.68 -9.54 -4.79
C LYS A 52 -6.45 -8.90 -6.15
N LYS A 53 -6.21 -7.59 -6.21
CA LYS A 53 -5.91 -6.89 -7.47
C LYS A 53 -4.47 -7.14 -7.91
N ARG A 54 -4.32 -7.82 -9.05
CA ARG A 54 -3.04 -8.03 -9.71
C ARG A 54 -2.37 -6.71 -10.10
N PHE A 55 -1.04 -6.74 -10.17
CA PHE A 55 -0.23 -5.69 -10.76
C PHE A 55 -0.78 -5.26 -12.14
N LYS A 56 -0.73 -3.95 -12.40
CA LYS A 56 -1.06 -3.37 -13.70
C LYS A 56 -0.08 -2.24 -13.98
N LYS A 57 0.64 -2.32 -15.11
CA LYS A 57 1.62 -1.30 -15.53
C LYS A 57 0.99 0.10 -15.47
N GLY A 58 1.72 1.05 -14.88
CA GLY A 58 1.28 2.43 -14.68
C GLY A 58 0.30 2.63 -13.51
N ARG A 59 0.06 1.59 -12.68
CA ARG A 59 -0.70 1.69 -11.43
C ARG A 59 0.20 1.29 -10.27
N LEU A 60 0.19 2.10 -9.22
CA LEU A 60 0.99 1.85 -8.02
C LEU A 60 0.52 0.57 -7.32
N SER A 61 1.48 -0.17 -6.79
CA SER A 61 1.28 -1.38 -6.00
C SER A 61 2.25 -1.40 -4.84
N CYS A 62 1.85 -2.04 -3.75
CA CYS A 62 2.74 -2.39 -2.65
C CYS A 62 3.41 -3.73 -2.95
N TYR A 63 4.67 -3.82 -2.57
CA TYR A 63 5.51 -4.99 -2.70
C TYR A 63 6.16 -5.30 -1.35
N ILE A 64 6.32 -6.59 -1.05
CA ILE A 64 7.00 -7.08 0.16
C ILE A 64 8.38 -7.62 -0.21
N ASN A 65 9.41 -7.21 0.52
CA ASN A 65 10.75 -7.74 0.39
C ASN A 65 10.76 -9.20 0.84
N THR A 66 11.25 -10.08 -0.03
CA THR A 66 11.40 -11.51 0.26
C THR A 66 12.85 -11.98 0.15
N ALA A 67 13.79 -11.07 -0.08
CA ALA A 67 15.21 -11.38 -0.26
C ALA A 67 15.96 -11.60 1.06
N GLY A 68 15.37 -11.20 2.20
CA GLY A 68 16.01 -11.32 3.52
C GLY A 68 17.23 -10.41 3.69
N ASP A 69 17.26 -9.31 2.95
CA ASP A 69 18.30 -8.28 3.01
C ASP A 69 17.82 -7.01 3.72
N ASP A 70 18.71 -6.02 3.84
CA ASP A 70 18.45 -4.77 4.57
C ASP A 70 17.53 -3.78 3.83
N ARG A 71 17.01 -4.13 2.65
CA ARG A 71 16.10 -3.25 1.90
C ARG A 71 14.75 -3.16 2.62
N PRO A 72 14.00 -2.05 2.46
CA PRO A 72 12.73 -1.85 3.15
C PRO A 72 11.77 -3.02 2.97
N LYS A 73 11.16 -3.47 4.08
CA LYS A 73 10.22 -4.60 4.10
C LYS A 73 9.05 -4.39 3.13
N TYR A 74 8.52 -3.17 3.07
CA TYR A 74 7.44 -2.80 2.17
C TYR A 74 7.90 -1.67 1.24
N ARG A 75 7.50 -1.73 -0.03
CA ARG A 75 7.85 -0.71 -1.02
C ARG A 75 6.71 -0.47 -1.99
N VAL A 76 6.46 0.81 -2.30
CA VAL A 76 5.52 1.20 -3.36
C VAL A 76 6.26 1.33 -4.69
N SER A 77 5.66 0.84 -5.77
CA SER A 77 6.19 0.94 -7.13
C SER A 77 5.10 0.79 -8.19
N ASP A 78 5.30 1.41 -9.35
CA ASP A 78 4.50 1.24 -10.57
C ASP A 78 5.07 0.16 -11.51
N LYS A 79 6.18 -0.47 -11.10
CA LYS A 79 6.93 -1.52 -11.80
C LYS A 79 7.22 -2.70 -10.87
N ASN A 80 7.45 -3.88 -11.46
CA ASN A 80 8.02 -5.00 -10.71
C ASN A 80 9.43 -4.67 -10.23
N ILE A 81 9.81 -5.23 -9.09
CA ILE A 81 11.08 -4.99 -8.42
C ILE A 81 11.70 -6.34 -8.07
N ASP A 82 12.97 -6.55 -8.45
CA ASP A 82 13.66 -7.80 -8.16
C ASP A 82 13.89 -8.00 -6.65
N GLY A 83 13.67 -9.22 -6.17
CA GLY A 83 13.72 -9.56 -4.74
C GLY A 83 12.47 -9.14 -3.95
N TYR A 84 11.46 -8.59 -4.62
CA TYR A 84 10.18 -8.22 -4.02
C TYR A 84 9.02 -9.00 -4.64
N LYS A 85 8.04 -9.34 -3.80
CA LYS A 85 6.79 -9.97 -4.22
C LYS A 85 5.65 -8.96 -4.20
N HIS A 86 4.80 -8.96 -5.23
CA HIS A 86 3.59 -8.14 -5.27
C HIS A 86 2.67 -8.49 -4.08
N LEU A 87 2.24 -7.48 -3.33
CA LEU A 87 1.34 -7.62 -2.18
C LEU A 87 -0.09 -7.21 -2.52
N GLY A 88 -0.27 -6.08 -3.21
CA GLY A 88 -1.58 -5.54 -3.54
C GLY A 88 -1.47 -4.26 -4.38
N ARG A 89 -2.55 -3.90 -5.07
CA ARG A 89 -2.60 -2.68 -5.90
C ARG A 89 -3.23 -1.52 -5.12
N LEU A 90 -2.66 -0.32 -5.24
CA LEU A 90 -3.20 0.88 -4.60
C LEU A 90 -4.60 1.18 -5.17
N VAL A 91 -5.58 1.39 -4.29
CA VAL A 91 -6.98 1.66 -4.66
C VAL A 91 -7.52 2.96 -4.07
N LEU A 92 -6.99 3.41 -2.94
CA LEU A 92 -7.40 4.63 -2.26
C LEU A 92 -6.21 5.23 -1.52
N THR A 93 -6.21 6.56 -1.40
CA THR A 93 -5.34 7.28 -0.47
C THR A 93 -6.20 8.18 0.39
N LEU A 94 -5.81 8.35 1.66
CA LEU A 94 -6.52 9.21 2.60
C LEU A 94 -5.50 10.10 3.32
N ARG A 95 -5.80 11.40 3.38
CA ARG A 95 -5.07 12.36 4.19
C ARG A 95 -5.98 12.82 5.33
N ASN A 96 -5.47 12.72 6.55
CA ASN A 96 -6.06 13.38 7.69
C ASN A 96 -5.34 14.73 7.86
N TYR A 97 -6.10 15.82 8.02
CA TYR A 97 -5.58 17.18 8.16
C TYR A 97 -5.36 17.60 9.62
N GLU A 98 -5.84 16.79 10.57
CA GLU A 98 -5.79 17.06 12.01
C GLU A 98 -4.60 16.38 12.71
N VAL A 99 -3.64 15.86 11.94
CA VAL A 99 -2.45 15.13 12.45
C VAL A 99 -1.16 15.80 12.03
#